data_AF-A0A7K2PZP1-F1
#
_entry.id   AF-A0A7K2PZP1-F1
#
_cell.length_a   1.000
_cell.length_b   1.000
_cell.length_c   1.000
_cell.angle_alpha   90.00
_cell.angle_beta   90.00
_cell.angle_gamma   90.00
#
_symmetry.space_group_name_H-M   'P 1'
#
loop_
_entity.id
_entity.type
_entity.pdbx_description
1 polymer ?
#
loop_
_entity_poly.entity_id
_entity_poly.type
_entity_poly.pdbx_seq_one_letter_code
_entity_poly.pdbx_strand_id
1 'polypeptide(L)'
;MQRIVSAPTSSPPAGAARPRAALGLVVVLIAALFTVLAPTPARAADQLLSQGRPATASSTENAGTPASAAVDGDTGTRWSSAFSDPQWIRVDLGSVQQLSRVSLNWEAAYATAFQIQTSTDATTWTTVHSTTTATGGTQSITISGSGRYVRLYGTARGTPYGYSLWEFQVYGPGGTTPPDDFWGSTTDIPPASNAVEVKILNRTNGKYPDSQVYWSFNGQTHSIAEQPYLDMPANSAGRMYFYLGSPNSPYYDFIEFTVGNNVFNGNTTRVDAFGLKLAMRLHTKDGYDAEVGENRQTFAEDRATTFQRFTDAVPDQFKVLARTQAPYRIIAPGSDPSFRAGGANANYFTAYAQSVGVNAATSDIFGCAASLAGNPDMCAALNRHVATLPASQQSDPAQFYKAAPANYYAKFWHDNAINHLAYGFPYDDVAGQSSFISHANPQWLLVAVGW
;
A
#
# COMPACT_ATOMS: atom_id res chain seq x y z
N MET A 1 -86.86 66.49 0.92
CA MET A 1 -86.41 65.71 2.10
C MET A 1 -85.33 64.74 1.63
N GLN A 2 -84.20 64.67 2.38
CA GLN A 2 -83.04 63.76 2.25
C GLN A 2 -82.18 63.87 0.97
N ARG A 3 -80.88 63.54 0.93
CA ARG A 3 -79.67 63.75 1.76
C ARG A 3 -78.50 63.19 0.92
N ILE A 4 -77.29 63.74 1.08
CA ILE A 4 -75.93 63.11 0.96
C ILE A 4 -75.27 63.03 -0.46
N VAL A 5 -74.26 63.88 -0.73
CA VAL A 5 -72.76 63.73 -0.70
C VAL A 5 -72.20 62.94 -1.91
N SER A 6 -71.63 63.56 -2.95
CA SER A 6 -70.34 64.29 -3.18
C SER A 6 -69.16 63.41 -3.58
N ALA A 7 -68.69 63.59 -4.82
CA ALA A 7 -67.28 63.67 -5.21
C ALA A 7 -67.20 64.33 -6.60
N PRO A 8 -66.29 65.30 -6.82
CA PRO A 8 -65.65 65.39 -8.12
C PRO A 8 -64.14 65.71 -7.94
N THR A 9 -63.25 65.58 -8.93
CA THR A 9 -63.34 66.26 -10.21
C THR A 9 -62.40 65.66 -11.26
N SER A 10 -62.89 65.84 -12.48
CA SER A 10 -62.43 65.45 -13.80
C SER A 10 -61.34 66.34 -14.43
N SER A 11 -60.42 65.66 -15.14
CA SER A 11 -59.99 65.90 -16.56
C SER A 11 -59.12 67.13 -16.89
N PRO A 12 -58.27 67.16 -17.96
CA PRO A 12 -58.57 66.76 -19.36
C PRO A 12 -57.33 66.26 -20.20
N PRO A 13 -57.24 66.39 -21.55
CA PRO A 13 -57.91 65.58 -22.59
C PRO A 13 -56.99 65.00 -23.72
N ALA A 14 -57.59 64.11 -24.52
CA ALA A 14 -57.42 63.75 -25.95
C ALA A 14 -56.08 63.88 -26.74
N GLY A 15 -55.70 62.80 -27.45
CA GLY A 15 -54.76 62.84 -28.59
C GLY A 15 -54.55 61.47 -29.28
N ALA A 16 -54.49 61.49 -30.62
CA ALA A 16 -54.66 60.41 -31.61
C ALA A 16 -53.59 59.28 -31.71
N ALA A 17 -53.81 58.39 -32.68
CA ALA A 17 -53.32 57.00 -32.85
C ALA A 17 -51.88 56.77 -33.39
N ARG A 18 -51.32 55.59 -33.03
CA ARG A 18 -50.27 54.67 -33.59
C ARG A 18 -49.29 55.21 -34.67
N PRO A 19 -47.97 54.82 -34.71
CA PRO A 19 -47.51 53.41 -34.69
C PRO A 19 -46.05 53.07 -34.24
N ARG A 20 -45.74 51.75 -34.23
CA ARG A 20 -44.45 51.04 -34.50
C ARG A 20 -43.25 51.11 -33.52
N ALA A 21 -42.93 49.90 -33.04
CA ALA A 21 -41.62 49.23 -33.05
C ALA A 21 -40.64 49.41 -31.85
N ALA A 22 -40.23 48.23 -31.38
CA ALA A 22 -38.87 47.80 -31.02
C ALA A 22 -38.31 48.04 -29.59
N LEU A 23 -37.81 46.91 -29.06
CA LEU A 23 -36.74 46.71 -28.06
C LEU A 23 -36.94 47.36 -26.68
N GLY A 24 -37.10 46.59 -25.59
CA GLY A 24 -36.06 45.76 -24.97
C GLY A 24 -35.76 46.41 -23.62
N LEU A 25 -36.02 45.80 -22.46
CA LEU A 25 -35.10 44.88 -21.79
C LEU A 25 -35.88 44.23 -20.63
N VAL A 26 -36.03 42.91 -20.64
CA VAL A 26 -36.60 42.15 -19.52
C VAL A 26 -35.45 41.74 -18.60
N VAL A 27 -35.45 42.31 -17.39
CA VAL A 27 -34.58 41.88 -16.28
C VAL A 27 -35.14 40.57 -15.72
N VAL A 28 -34.50 39.45 -16.06
CA VAL A 28 -34.78 38.14 -15.44
C VAL A 28 -33.47 37.58 -14.90
N LEU A 29 -33.54 37.19 -13.63
CA LEU A 29 -32.51 36.54 -12.81
C LEU A 29 -31.60 35.59 -13.60
N ILE A 30 -30.29 35.86 -13.59
CA ILE A 30 -29.25 34.84 -13.76
C ILE A 30 -28.43 34.83 -12.47
N ALA A 31 -28.94 34.12 -11.47
CA ALA A 31 -28.24 33.81 -10.23
C ALA A 31 -28.68 32.44 -9.70
N ALA A 32 -28.56 31.42 -10.55
CA ALA A 32 -28.59 30.01 -10.16
C ALA A 32 -28.24 29.17 -11.39
N LEU A 33 -26.98 28.76 -11.50
CA LEU A 33 -26.52 27.41 -11.86
C LEU A 33 -25.03 27.42 -12.27
N PHE A 34 -24.14 27.89 -11.39
CA PHE A 34 -22.78 27.37 -11.39
C PHE A 34 -22.78 26.18 -10.45
N THR A 35 -23.18 25.01 -10.96
CA THR A 35 -22.73 23.76 -10.34
C THR A 35 -21.23 23.72 -10.51
N VAL A 36 -20.51 24.04 -9.45
CA VAL A 36 -19.12 23.62 -9.31
C VAL A 36 -19.18 22.10 -9.31
N LEU A 37 -18.90 21.49 -10.47
CA LEU A 37 -18.46 20.11 -10.51
C LEU A 37 -17.18 20.10 -9.67
N ALA A 38 -17.28 19.70 -8.40
CA ALA A 38 -16.10 19.30 -7.67
C ALA A 38 -15.41 18.25 -8.55
N PRO A 39 -14.13 18.42 -8.92
CA PRO A 39 -13.43 17.36 -9.64
C PRO A 39 -13.55 16.12 -8.76
N THR A 40 -14.25 15.10 -9.26
CA THR A 40 -14.15 13.78 -8.66
C THR A 40 -12.67 13.47 -8.61
N PRO A 41 -12.08 13.10 -7.46
CA PRO A 41 -10.69 12.69 -7.43
C PRO A 41 -10.52 11.63 -8.51
N ALA A 42 -9.65 11.89 -9.48
CA ALA A 42 -9.34 10.94 -10.52
C ALA A 42 -8.75 9.73 -9.80
N ARG A 43 -9.51 8.64 -9.62
CA ARG A 43 -8.92 7.36 -9.23
C ARG A 43 -7.86 7.08 -10.28
N ALA A 44 -6.60 6.97 -9.85
CA ALA A 44 -5.54 6.50 -10.72
C ALA A 44 -6.05 5.24 -11.45
N ALA A 45 -5.99 5.25 -12.78
CA ALA A 45 -6.42 4.11 -13.58
C ALA A 45 -5.61 2.87 -13.15
N ASP A 46 -6.24 1.70 -13.08
CA ASP A 46 -5.56 0.47 -12.70
C ASP A 46 -4.32 0.25 -13.60
N GLN A 47 -3.16 0.04 -12.99
CA GLN A 47 -1.91 -0.26 -13.66
C GLN A 47 -1.94 -1.69 -14.22
N LEU A 48 -1.44 -1.85 -15.46
CA LEU A 48 -1.18 -3.16 -16.04
C LEU A 48 0.07 -3.78 -15.40
N LEU A 49 -0.10 -4.86 -14.65
CA LEU A 49 0.94 -5.52 -13.85
C LEU A 49 1.64 -6.66 -14.57
N SER A 50 0.98 -7.31 -15.53
CA SER A 50 1.49 -8.52 -16.21
C SER A 50 2.36 -8.24 -17.43
N GLN A 51 2.37 -7.02 -17.97
CA GLN A 51 3.08 -6.69 -19.21
C GLN A 51 4.58 -6.98 -19.10
N GLY A 52 5.11 -7.78 -20.03
CA GLY A 52 6.51 -8.19 -20.08
C GLY A 52 6.97 -9.10 -18.93
N ARG A 53 6.05 -9.57 -18.09
CA ARG A 53 6.37 -10.44 -16.95
C ARG A 53 6.61 -11.88 -17.41
N PRO A 54 7.43 -12.66 -16.68
CA PRO A 54 7.61 -14.09 -16.98
C PRO A 54 6.28 -14.83 -16.95
N ALA A 55 6.00 -15.59 -18.02
CA ALA A 55 4.82 -16.44 -18.12
C ALA A 55 5.22 -17.91 -18.37
N THR A 56 4.45 -18.82 -17.78
CA THR A 56 4.58 -20.28 -17.97
C THR A 56 3.21 -20.87 -18.23
N ALA A 57 3.15 -21.99 -18.94
CA ALA A 57 1.91 -22.67 -19.27
C ALA A 57 2.06 -24.19 -19.10
N SER A 58 0.94 -24.90 -19.01
CA SER A 58 0.89 -26.36 -18.99
C SER A 58 1.40 -27.00 -20.27
N SER A 59 1.20 -26.32 -21.40
CA SER A 59 1.66 -26.74 -22.72
C SER A 59 1.70 -25.56 -23.68
N THR A 60 2.30 -25.80 -24.85
CA THR A 60 2.18 -24.94 -26.02
C THR A 60 1.77 -25.78 -27.23
N GLU A 61 1.00 -25.22 -28.17
CA GLU A 61 0.65 -25.87 -29.45
C GLU A 61 1.92 -26.15 -30.26
N ASN A 62 2.82 -25.17 -30.34
CA ASN A 62 4.14 -25.27 -30.95
C ASN A 62 5.08 -24.17 -30.42
N ALA A 63 6.30 -24.09 -30.96
CA ALA A 63 7.30 -23.10 -30.54
C ALA A 63 6.94 -21.65 -30.86
N GLY A 64 6.06 -21.40 -31.84
CA GLY A 64 5.61 -20.08 -32.25
C GLY A 64 4.46 -19.51 -31.42
N THR A 65 3.92 -20.27 -30.45
CA THR A 65 2.82 -19.82 -29.59
C THR A 65 3.17 -19.94 -28.09
N PRO A 66 4.30 -19.36 -27.64
CA PRO A 66 4.77 -19.50 -26.26
C PRO A 66 3.88 -18.77 -25.26
N ALA A 67 3.98 -19.11 -23.97
CA ALA A 67 3.23 -18.41 -22.92
C ALA A 67 3.57 -16.91 -22.83
N SER A 68 4.81 -16.53 -23.16
CA SER A 68 5.25 -15.13 -23.18
C SER A 68 4.49 -14.26 -24.19
N ALA A 69 3.95 -14.86 -25.26
CA ALA A 69 3.21 -14.17 -26.31
C ALA A 69 1.78 -13.77 -25.90
N ALA A 70 1.35 -14.11 -24.67
CA ALA A 70 0.10 -13.59 -24.12
C ALA A 70 0.33 -12.46 -23.10
N VAL A 71 1.57 -11.98 -22.94
CA VAL A 71 1.90 -10.92 -21.98
C VAL A 71 2.92 -9.94 -22.57
N ASP A 72 3.11 -9.93 -23.89
CA ASP A 72 4.11 -9.09 -24.56
C ASP A 72 3.53 -7.80 -25.14
N GLY A 73 2.19 -7.67 -25.16
CA GLY A 73 1.48 -6.45 -25.53
C GLY A 73 1.24 -6.35 -27.03
N ASP A 74 1.60 -7.40 -27.77
CA ASP A 74 1.41 -7.49 -29.20
C ASP A 74 0.21 -8.41 -29.51
N THR A 75 -0.92 -7.80 -29.85
CA THR A 75 -2.14 -8.53 -30.24
C THR A 75 -2.02 -9.29 -31.57
N GLY A 76 -0.85 -9.29 -32.22
CA GLY A 76 -0.52 -10.14 -33.36
C GLY A 76 0.17 -11.46 -32.97
N THR A 77 0.58 -11.63 -31.73
CA THR A 77 1.17 -12.88 -31.21
C THR A 77 0.29 -13.51 -30.13
N ARG A 78 0.37 -14.83 -29.95
CA ARG A 78 -0.53 -15.54 -29.03
C ARG A 78 0.15 -16.68 -28.29
N TRP A 79 -0.27 -16.91 -27.05
CA TRP A 79 -0.12 -18.23 -26.45
C TRP A 79 -1.20 -19.16 -26.99
N SER A 80 -0.85 -20.42 -27.23
CA SER A 80 -1.81 -21.48 -27.54
C SER A 80 -1.40 -22.78 -26.87
N SER A 81 -2.36 -23.51 -26.33
CA SER A 81 -2.15 -24.78 -25.62
C SER A 81 -2.36 -26.01 -26.51
N ALA A 82 -1.97 -27.17 -26.01
CA ALA A 82 -2.37 -28.46 -26.56
C ALA A 82 -3.89 -28.66 -26.49
N PHE A 83 -4.43 -29.52 -27.38
CA PHE A 83 -5.87 -29.62 -27.63
C PHE A 83 -6.53 -30.60 -26.66
N SER A 84 -6.39 -30.32 -25.37
CA SER A 84 -6.89 -31.16 -24.29
C SER A 84 -7.33 -30.29 -23.12
N ASP A 85 -8.09 -30.89 -22.21
CA ASP A 85 -8.60 -30.25 -21.00
C ASP A 85 -8.13 -31.04 -19.78
N PRO A 86 -7.69 -30.38 -18.69
CA PRO A 86 -7.51 -28.93 -18.52
C PRO A 86 -6.17 -28.43 -19.08
N GLN A 87 -6.06 -27.11 -19.30
CA GLN A 87 -4.79 -26.42 -19.57
C GLN A 87 -4.74 -25.09 -18.80
N TRP A 88 -3.54 -24.54 -18.62
CA TRP A 88 -3.36 -23.28 -17.92
C TRP A 88 -2.22 -22.44 -18.46
N ILE A 89 -2.35 -21.13 -18.25
CA ILE A 89 -1.28 -20.14 -18.37
C ILE A 89 -1.20 -19.32 -17.08
N ARG A 90 0.02 -19.04 -16.63
CA ARG A 90 0.35 -18.35 -15.39
C ARG A 90 1.36 -17.24 -15.68
N VAL A 91 1.14 -16.07 -15.09
CA VAL A 91 2.10 -14.96 -15.05
C VAL A 91 2.68 -14.79 -13.64
N ASP A 92 3.98 -14.51 -13.53
CA ASP A 92 4.68 -14.12 -12.30
C ASP A 92 4.84 -12.59 -12.26
N LEU A 93 4.10 -11.92 -11.38
CA LEU A 93 4.13 -10.46 -11.20
C LEU A 93 5.42 -9.96 -10.52
N GLY A 94 6.29 -10.87 -10.05
CA GLY A 94 7.57 -10.59 -9.42
C GLY A 94 7.49 -10.43 -7.89
N SER A 95 6.36 -9.96 -7.37
CA SER A 95 6.04 -9.87 -5.95
C SER A 95 4.53 -9.97 -5.75
N VAL A 96 4.07 -10.11 -4.51
CA VAL A 96 2.63 -10.12 -4.23
C VAL A 96 2.06 -8.74 -4.55
N GLN A 97 1.09 -8.70 -5.46
CA GLN A 97 0.39 -7.50 -5.87
C GLN A 97 -1.08 -7.58 -5.48
N GLN A 98 -1.70 -6.44 -5.17
CA GLN A 98 -3.15 -6.34 -5.14
C GLN A 98 -3.69 -6.34 -6.57
N LEU A 99 -4.80 -7.05 -6.77
CA LEU A 99 -5.42 -7.21 -8.07
C LEU A 99 -6.81 -6.61 -8.06
N SER A 100 -7.18 -6.01 -9.18
CA SER A 100 -8.51 -5.40 -9.37
C SER A 100 -9.25 -6.02 -10.55
N ARG A 101 -8.51 -6.48 -11.57
CA ARG A 101 -9.11 -6.89 -12.84
C ARG A 101 -8.18 -7.81 -13.63
N VAL A 102 -8.78 -8.75 -14.35
CA VAL A 102 -8.12 -9.50 -15.41
C VAL A 102 -8.83 -9.18 -16.73
N SER A 103 -8.06 -8.85 -17.76
CA SER A 103 -8.54 -8.77 -19.14
C SER A 103 -7.97 -9.95 -19.93
N LEU A 104 -8.85 -10.71 -20.56
CA LEU A 104 -8.50 -11.82 -21.44
C LEU A 104 -8.87 -11.42 -22.85
N ASN A 105 -7.89 -11.38 -23.75
CA ASN A 105 -8.13 -11.23 -25.18
C ASN A 105 -7.97 -12.59 -25.85
N TRP A 106 -9.08 -13.30 -26.02
CA TRP A 106 -9.07 -14.61 -26.66
C TRP A 106 -8.88 -14.50 -28.18
N GLU A 107 -8.24 -15.51 -28.74
CA GLU A 107 -8.36 -15.82 -30.17
C GLU A 107 -9.75 -16.43 -30.45
N ALA A 108 -10.07 -16.80 -31.70
CA ALA A 108 -11.26 -17.59 -32.02
C ALA A 108 -11.34 -18.89 -31.20
N ALA A 109 -10.22 -19.47 -30.78
CA ALA A 109 -10.17 -20.59 -29.84
C ALA A 109 -10.07 -20.11 -28.37
N TYR A 110 -11.11 -20.41 -27.57
CA TYR A 110 -11.29 -19.87 -26.23
C TYR A 110 -11.74 -20.93 -25.20
N ALA A 111 -11.71 -20.58 -23.91
CA ALA A 111 -12.31 -21.37 -22.85
C ALA A 111 -13.78 -21.02 -22.63
N THR A 112 -14.69 -22.00 -22.68
CA THR A 112 -16.07 -21.77 -22.23
C THR A 112 -16.19 -21.94 -20.71
N ALA A 113 -15.39 -22.83 -20.12
CA ALA A 113 -15.25 -22.96 -18.67
C ALA A 113 -13.81 -22.74 -18.22
N PHE A 114 -13.61 -21.84 -17.26
CA PHE A 114 -12.30 -21.56 -16.67
C PHE A 114 -12.39 -20.95 -15.27
N GLN A 115 -11.25 -20.93 -14.59
CA GLN A 115 -11.04 -20.22 -13.34
C GLN A 115 -9.90 -19.22 -13.48
N ILE A 116 -10.01 -18.09 -12.78
CA ILE A 116 -8.86 -17.22 -12.48
C ILE A 116 -8.44 -17.53 -11.04
N GLN A 117 -7.16 -17.80 -10.86
CA GLN A 117 -6.59 -18.19 -9.59
C GLN A 117 -5.37 -17.34 -9.24
N THR A 118 -5.17 -17.08 -7.96
CA THR A 118 -4.00 -16.38 -7.43
C THR A 118 -3.19 -17.29 -6.52
N SER A 119 -1.90 -16.99 -6.39
CA SER A 119 -0.99 -17.72 -5.52
C SER A 119 0.19 -16.83 -5.10
N THR A 120 0.75 -17.07 -3.92
CA THR A 120 1.97 -16.43 -3.43
C THR A 120 3.22 -17.28 -3.70
N ASP A 121 3.05 -18.60 -3.87
CA ASP A 121 4.12 -19.62 -3.91
C ASP A 121 4.17 -20.43 -5.23
N ALA A 122 3.20 -20.22 -6.13
CA ALA A 122 2.94 -20.98 -7.36
C ALA A 122 2.53 -22.45 -7.17
N THR A 123 2.32 -22.91 -5.93
CA THR A 123 1.94 -24.28 -5.57
C THR A 123 0.53 -24.35 -4.98
N THR A 124 0.19 -23.44 -4.09
CA THR A 124 -1.13 -23.33 -3.46
C THR A 124 -1.93 -22.25 -4.17
N TRP A 125 -3.14 -22.58 -4.63
CA TRP A 125 -3.94 -21.71 -5.48
C TRP A 125 -5.30 -21.41 -4.86
N THR A 126 -5.66 -20.13 -4.86
CA THR A 126 -6.99 -19.64 -4.46
C THR A 126 -7.76 -19.19 -5.69
N THR A 127 -8.96 -19.71 -5.88
CA THR A 127 -9.84 -19.29 -6.98
C THR A 127 -10.50 -17.96 -6.63
N VAL A 128 -10.28 -16.94 -7.47
CA VAL A 128 -10.85 -15.58 -7.32
C VAL A 128 -11.97 -15.30 -8.34
N HIS A 129 -12.08 -16.13 -9.38
CA HIS A 129 -13.19 -16.11 -10.34
C HIS A 129 -13.38 -17.48 -10.99
N SER A 130 -14.63 -17.83 -11.33
CA SER A 130 -14.96 -19.04 -12.10
C SER A 130 -16.15 -18.80 -13.02
N THR A 131 -16.13 -19.40 -14.21
CA THR A 131 -17.25 -19.40 -15.15
C THR A 131 -17.31 -20.72 -15.92
N THR A 132 -18.51 -21.06 -16.42
CA THR A 132 -18.76 -22.22 -17.30
C THR A 132 -19.46 -21.84 -18.61
N THR A 133 -19.67 -20.54 -18.84
CA THR A 133 -20.48 -20.02 -19.95
C THR A 133 -19.81 -18.86 -20.67
N ALA A 134 -18.47 -18.80 -20.65
CA ALA A 134 -17.73 -17.79 -21.38
C ALA A 134 -17.88 -17.99 -22.90
N THR A 135 -17.87 -16.88 -23.63
CA THR A 135 -18.13 -16.83 -25.08
C THR A 135 -16.89 -16.46 -25.91
N GLY A 136 -15.72 -16.34 -25.28
CA GLY A 136 -14.49 -15.86 -25.92
C GLY A 136 -14.47 -14.34 -26.13
N GLY A 137 -13.70 -13.88 -27.13
CA GLY A 137 -13.49 -12.47 -27.42
C GLY A 137 -12.65 -11.74 -26.35
N THR A 138 -12.80 -10.42 -26.24
CA THR A 138 -12.18 -9.66 -25.14
C THR A 138 -13.11 -9.68 -23.93
N GLN A 139 -12.63 -10.19 -22.80
CA GLN A 139 -13.37 -10.27 -21.55
C GLN A 139 -12.66 -9.47 -20.47
N SER A 140 -13.39 -8.59 -19.79
CA SER A 140 -12.89 -7.83 -18.65
C SER A 140 -13.58 -8.32 -17.37
N ILE A 141 -12.80 -8.93 -16.49
CA ILE A 141 -13.27 -9.65 -15.31
C ILE A 141 -12.77 -8.91 -14.07
N THR A 142 -13.69 -8.32 -13.31
CA THR A 142 -13.35 -7.76 -12.00
C THR A 142 -13.01 -8.89 -11.04
N ILE A 143 -11.88 -8.78 -10.37
CA ILE A 143 -11.43 -9.72 -9.34
C ILE A 143 -11.00 -8.94 -8.10
N SER A 144 -10.93 -9.61 -6.96
CA SER A 144 -10.35 -9.07 -5.74
C SER A 144 -9.39 -10.09 -5.12
N GLY A 145 -8.46 -9.59 -4.32
CA GLY A 145 -7.44 -10.38 -3.67
C GLY A 145 -6.03 -10.01 -4.14
N SER A 146 -5.05 -10.71 -3.57
CA SER A 146 -3.65 -10.51 -3.89
C SER A 146 -2.98 -11.81 -4.31
N GLY A 147 -1.87 -11.68 -5.03
CA GLY A 147 -1.05 -12.81 -5.44
C GLY A 147 0.22 -12.33 -6.13
N ARG A 148 1.27 -13.15 -6.06
CA ARG A 148 2.44 -12.98 -6.93
C ARG A 148 2.20 -13.63 -8.28
N TYR A 149 1.53 -14.77 -8.29
CA TYR A 149 1.19 -15.50 -9.49
C TYR A 149 -0.31 -15.40 -9.75
N VAL A 150 -0.67 -15.18 -11.01
CA VAL A 150 -2.05 -15.22 -11.46
C VAL A 150 -2.15 -16.21 -12.61
N ARG A 151 -3.11 -17.13 -12.53
CA ARG A 151 -3.29 -18.23 -13.48
C ARG A 151 -4.70 -18.24 -14.02
N LEU A 152 -4.83 -18.33 -15.34
CA LEU A 152 -6.03 -18.83 -15.99
C LEU A 152 -5.94 -20.36 -16.07
N TYR A 153 -6.92 -21.03 -15.50
CA TYR A 153 -7.07 -22.49 -15.50
C TYR A 153 -8.31 -22.88 -16.30
N GLY A 154 -8.12 -23.23 -17.58
CA GLY A 154 -9.18 -23.64 -18.50
C GLY A 154 -9.58 -25.09 -18.26
N THR A 155 -10.88 -25.32 -18.06
CA THR A 155 -11.45 -26.64 -17.74
C THR A 155 -12.36 -27.20 -18.84
N ALA A 156 -12.86 -26.36 -19.75
CA ALA A 156 -13.52 -26.80 -20.97
C ALA A 156 -13.31 -25.81 -22.12
N ARG A 157 -12.90 -26.32 -23.29
CA ARG A 157 -12.73 -25.56 -24.53
C ARG A 157 -14.07 -25.21 -25.16
N GLY A 158 -14.17 -24.01 -25.73
CA GLY A 158 -15.34 -23.57 -26.51
C GLY A 158 -15.30 -24.01 -27.98
N THR A 159 -14.17 -24.56 -28.43
CA THR A 159 -13.95 -25.06 -29.80
C THR A 159 -13.17 -26.40 -29.76
N PRO A 160 -13.03 -27.12 -30.89
CA PRO A 160 -12.19 -28.32 -30.96
C PRO A 160 -10.67 -28.06 -30.78
N TYR A 161 -10.22 -26.81 -30.91
CA TYR A 161 -8.82 -26.39 -30.78
C TYR A 161 -8.40 -26.21 -29.32
N GLY A 162 -7.12 -25.96 -29.06
CA GLY A 162 -6.61 -25.59 -27.73
C GLY A 162 -7.08 -24.21 -27.27
N TYR A 163 -6.87 -23.87 -26.01
CA TYR A 163 -7.05 -22.50 -25.52
C TYR A 163 -6.01 -21.58 -26.15
N SER A 164 -6.42 -20.38 -26.57
CA SER A 164 -5.52 -19.42 -27.22
C SER A 164 -5.81 -17.97 -26.81
N LEU A 165 -4.79 -17.25 -26.35
CA LEU A 165 -4.89 -15.87 -25.89
C LEU A 165 -3.91 -14.99 -26.66
N TRP A 166 -4.44 -13.92 -27.27
CA TRP A 166 -3.63 -12.80 -27.72
C TRP A 166 -3.02 -12.08 -26.52
N GLU A 167 -3.81 -11.85 -25.46
CA GLU A 167 -3.33 -11.14 -24.26
C GLU A 167 -4.00 -11.67 -22.98
N PHE A 168 -3.20 -11.82 -21.93
CA PHE A 168 -3.56 -12.13 -20.55
C PHE A 168 -3.07 -10.99 -19.64
N GLN A 169 -3.94 -10.01 -19.47
CA GLN A 169 -3.61 -8.77 -18.80
C GLN A 169 -4.14 -8.78 -17.37
N VAL A 170 -3.24 -8.68 -16.41
CA VAL A 170 -3.58 -8.59 -14.98
C VAL A 170 -3.38 -7.15 -14.55
N TYR A 171 -4.41 -6.57 -13.96
CA TYR A 171 -4.41 -5.20 -13.49
C TYR A 171 -4.52 -5.16 -11.97
N GLY A 172 -3.95 -4.12 -11.41
CA GLY A 172 -4.12 -3.75 -10.03
C GLY A 172 -3.91 -2.26 -9.86
N PRO A 173 -4.05 -1.74 -8.64
CA PRO A 173 -3.85 -0.33 -8.35
C PRO A 173 -2.48 0.23 -8.77
N GLY A 174 -1.47 -0.63 -8.92
CA GLY A 174 -0.11 -0.21 -9.16
C GLY A 174 0.58 0.34 -7.91
N GLY A 175 1.90 0.11 -7.82
CA GLY A 175 2.74 0.56 -6.71
C GLY A 175 2.38 0.01 -5.33
N THR A 176 3.28 0.22 -4.37
CA THR A 176 3.03 -0.03 -2.93
C THR A 176 2.35 1.18 -2.25
N THR A 177 2.36 2.33 -2.90
CA THR A 177 1.94 3.61 -2.32
C THR A 177 0.41 3.68 -2.18
N PRO A 178 -0.12 4.12 -1.03
CA PRO A 178 -1.53 4.46 -0.90
C PRO A 178 -1.98 5.50 -1.93
N PRO A 179 -3.24 5.48 -2.37
CA PRO A 179 -3.78 6.51 -3.29
C PRO A 179 -3.86 7.88 -2.60
N ASP A 180 -3.87 8.99 -3.34
CA ASP A 180 -3.85 10.34 -2.73
C ASP A 180 -5.00 10.61 -1.74
N ASP A 181 -6.18 10.05 -1.98
CA ASP A 181 -7.33 10.17 -1.07
C ASP A 181 -7.08 9.49 0.29
N PHE A 182 -6.16 8.52 0.36
CA PHE A 182 -5.67 7.96 1.61
C PHE A 182 -5.04 9.02 2.50
N TRP A 183 -4.43 10.08 1.98
CA TRP A 183 -3.81 11.11 2.81
C TRP A 183 -4.80 12.21 3.25
N GLY A 184 -6.02 12.18 2.71
CA GLY A 184 -7.06 13.17 3.00
C GLY A 184 -6.70 14.57 2.49
N SER A 185 -7.51 15.56 2.84
CA SER A 185 -7.22 16.94 2.44
C SER A 185 -6.00 17.50 3.17
N THR A 186 -5.10 18.12 2.40
CA THR A 186 -3.96 18.90 2.88
C THR A 186 -4.22 20.40 2.89
N THR A 187 -5.34 20.87 2.33
CA THR A 187 -5.66 22.31 2.23
C THR A 187 -5.97 22.95 3.57
N ASP A 188 -6.44 22.13 4.52
CA ASP A 188 -6.94 22.59 5.82
C ASP A 188 -5.90 22.39 6.94
N ILE A 189 -4.66 22.02 6.59
CA ILE A 189 -3.57 21.87 7.55
C ILE A 189 -3.15 23.27 8.01
N PRO A 190 -3.20 23.57 9.32
CA PRO A 190 -2.74 24.85 9.83
C PRO A 190 -1.27 25.10 9.49
N PRO A 191 -0.85 26.36 9.27
CA PRO A 191 0.56 26.67 9.12
C PRO A 191 1.29 26.39 10.44
N ALA A 192 2.37 25.61 10.38
CA ALA A 192 3.24 25.36 11.53
C ALA A 192 3.78 26.69 12.09
N SER A 193 3.65 26.90 13.40
CA SER A 193 4.28 28.03 14.09
C SER A 193 5.66 27.65 14.65
N ASN A 194 5.89 26.35 14.88
CA ASN A 194 7.19 25.78 15.20
C ASN A 194 7.86 25.21 13.94
N ALA A 195 8.27 23.94 13.96
CA ALA A 195 9.05 23.34 12.89
C ALA A 195 8.17 22.65 11.84
N VAL A 196 7.18 21.85 12.25
CA VAL A 196 6.31 21.09 11.35
C VAL A 196 4.93 20.89 11.97
N GLU A 197 3.88 21.05 11.18
CA GLU A 197 2.52 20.73 11.62
C GLU A 197 2.27 19.23 11.40
N VAL A 198 2.04 18.48 12.47
CA VAL A 198 1.72 17.06 12.37
C VAL A 198 0.21 16.88 12.35
N LYS A 199 -0.33 16.23 11.33
CA LYS A 199 -1.75 15.82 11.26
C LYS A 199 -1.84 14.31 11.44
N ILE A 200 -2.65 13.89 12.40
CA ILE A 200 -2.92 12.47 12.64
C ILE A 200 -4.17 12.07 11.85
N LEU A 201 -4.08 10.99 11.09
CA LEU A 201 -5.15 10.48 10.23
C LEU A 201 -5.65 9.14 10.74
N ASN A 202 -6.96 9.05 11.00
CA ASN A 202 -7.60 7.77 11.29
C ASN A 202 -7.77 6.96 10.01
N ARG A 203 -7.05 5.85 9.89
CA ARG A 203 -7.14 4.86 8.80
C ARG A 203 -7.49 3.48 9.32
N THR A 204 -8.26 3.43 10.41
CA THR A 204 -8.70 2.18 11.03
C THR A 204 -9.86 1.51 10.30
N ASN A 205 -10.18 1.94 9.07
CA ASN A 205 -11.25 1.36 8.25
C ASN A 205 -12.61 1.29 8.95
N GLY A 206 -12.91 2.31 9.77
CA GLY A 206 -14.14 2.39 10.56
C GLY A 206 -14.16 1.54 11.83
N LYS A 207 -13.07 0.84 12.15
CA LYS A 207 -12.96 0.04 13.38
C LYS A 207 -13.02 0.89 14.64
N TYR A 208 -12.37 2.06 14.63
CA TYR A 208 -12.35 3.00 15.73
C TYR A 208 -12.78 4.38 15.25
N PRO A 209 -13.69 5.08 15.95
CA PRO A 209 -13.93 6.49 15.69
C PRO A 209 -12.73 7.33 16.15
N ASP A 210 -12.63 8.57 15.66
CA ASP A 210 -11.53 9.49 16.02
C ASP A 210 -11.40 9.73 17.53
N SER A 211 -12.49 9.60 18.30
CA SER A 211 -12.48 9.69 19.76
C SER A 211 -11.81 8.51 20.47
N GLN A 212 -11.44 7.45 19.72
CA GLN A 212 -10.77 6.26 20.22
C GLN A 212 -9.42 5.99 19.54
N VAL A 213 -8.94 6.91 18.72
CA VAL A 213 -7.58 6.88 18.17
C VAL A 213 -6.78 7.95 18.89
N TYR A 214 -5.84 7.53 19.73
CA TYR A 214 -5.06 8.42 20.57
C TYR A 214 -3.64 8.56 20.05
N TRP A 215 -3.06 9.74 20.25
CA TRP A 215 -1.62 9.96 20.14
C TRP A 215 -1.07 10.47 21.46
N SER A 216 0.21 10.20 21.72
CA SER A 216 0.92 10.71 22.88
C SER A 216 2.33 11.17 22.51
N PHE A 217 2.69 12.37 22.96
CA PHE A 217 4.00 12.96 22.78
C PHE A 217 4.31 13.88 23.96
N ASN A 218 5.55 13.86 24.46
CA ASN A 218 6.02 14.70 25.58
C ASN A 218 5.08 14.74 26.79
N GLY A 219 4.50 13.59 27.16
CA GLY A 219 3.61 13.46 28.33
C GLY A 219 2.18 13.95 28.11
N GLN A 220 1.86 14.50 26.93
CA GLN A 220 0.49 14.81 26.53
C GLN A 220 -0.13 13.62 25.81
N THR A 221 -1.43 13.43 25.96
CA THR A 221 -2.19 12.38 25.26
C THR A 221 -3.56 12.92 24.89
N HIS A 222 -3.91 12.81 23.60
CA HIS A 222 -5.18 13.29 23.07
C HIS A 222 -5.72 12.29 22.06
N SER A 223 -7.05 12.23 21.93
CA SER A 223 -7.69 11.57 20.79
C SER A 223 -7.64 12.47 19.54
N ILE A 224 -7.78 11.89 18.34
CA ILE A 224 -7.91 12.66 17.09
C ILE A 224 -9.13 13.59 17.16
N ALA A 225 -10.23 13.15 17.78
CA ALA A 225 -11.44 13.98 17.91
C ALA A 225 -11.23 15.23 18.79
N GLU A 226 -10.36 15.15 19.79
CA GLU A 226 -10.00 16.28 20.66
C GLU A 226 -8.97 17.19 20.00
N GLN A 227 -7.93 16.60 19.41
CA GLN A 227 -6.80 17.33 18.85
C GLN A 227 -6.19 16.55 17.67
N PRO A 228 -6.62 16.82 16.43
CA PRO A 228 -6.13 16.11 15.25
C PRO A 228 -4.77 16.62 14.74
N TYR A 229 -4.29 17.73 15.29
CA TYR A 229 -3.05 18.40 14.89
C TYR A 229 -2.10 18.64 16.06
N LEU A 230 -0.80 18.62 15.78
CA LEU A 230 0.27 18.98 16.71
C LEU A 230 1.31 19.85 16.00
N ASP A 231 1.39 21.12 16.39
CA ASP A 231 2.47 22.02 15.98
C ASP A 231 3.76 21.59 16.70
N MET A 232 4.58 20.80 16.01
CA MET A 232 5.67 20.05 16.62
C MET A 232 6.84 20.98 16.94
N PRO A 233 7.23 21.10 18.22
CA PRO A 233 8.43 21.84 18.60
C PRO A 233 9.70 21.09 18.21
N ALA A 234 10.81 21.83 18.12
CA ALA A 234 12.12 21.22 18.00
C ALA A 234 12.36 20.25 19.18
N ASN A 235 12.91 19.08 18.88
CA ASN A 235 13.16 18.02 19.83
C ASN A 235 14.32 17.13 19.37
N SER A 236 14.83 16.32 20.29
CA SER A 236 15.86 15.33 20.03
C SER A 236 15.39 13.97 20.55
N ALA A 237 15.54 12.93 19.73
CA ALA A 237 15.10 11.56 20.05
C ALA A 237 13.62 11.47 20.49
N GLY A 238 12.75 12.20 19.79
CA GLY A 238 11.31 12.17 20.01
C GLY A 238 10.68 10.85 19.61
N ARG A 239 9.68 10.42 20.41
CA ARG A 239 8.77 9.31 20.08
C ARG A 239 7.34 9.76 20.24
N MET A 240 6.56 9.62 19.17
CA MET A 240 5.12 9.83 19.23
C MET A 240 4.43 8.47 19.18
N TYR A 241 3.73 8.13 20.25
CA TYR A 241 3.00 6.88 20.39
C TYR A 241 1.57 7.04 19.91
N PHE A 242 1.00 5.98 19.37
CA PHE A 242 -0.39 5.89 18.95
C PHE A 242 -1.06 4.72 19.64
N TYR A 243 -2.31 4.89 20.07
CA TYR A 243 -3.09 3.87 20.77
C TYR A 243 -4.50 3.77 20.20
N LEU A 244 -5.06 2.56 20.17
CA LEU A 244 -6.43 2.33 19.69
C LEU A 244 -7.34 1.81 20.81
N GLY A 245 -8.55 2.37 20.91
CA GLY A 245 -9.58 2.04 21.88
C GLY A 245 -9.46 2.83 23.19
N SER A 246 -8.26 2.95 23.76
CA SER A 246 -7.98 3.72 24.97
C SER A 246 -6.55 4.29 24.97
N PRO A 247 -6.25 5.37 25.71
CA PRO A 247 -4.92 6.00 25.74
C PRO A 247 -3.81 5.12 26.37
N ASN A 248 -4.17 4.01 27.00
CA ASN A 248 -3.26 3.05 27.63
C ASN A 248 -3.43 1.62 27.04
N SER A 249 -4.01 1.53 25.85
CA SER A 249 -4.30 0.26 25.19
C SER A 249 -3.02 -0.53 24.89
N PRO A 250 -3.03 -1.87 24.99
CA PRO A 250 -1.92 -2.71 24.51
C PRO A 250 -1.81 -2.70 22.98
N TYR A 251 -2.82 -2.19 22.26
CA TYR A 251 -2.73 -1.91 20.83
C TYR A 251 -2.11 -0.53 20.61
N TYR A 252 -0.78 -0.52 20.55
CA TYR A 252 -0.02 0.71 20.35
C TYR A 252 1.12 0.53 19.36
N ASP A 253 1.61 1.63 18.83
CA ASP A 253 2.86 1.67 18.07
C ASP A 253 3.44 3.09 18.12
N PHE A 254 4.59 3.34 17.52
CA PHE A 254 5.19 4.68 17.52
C PHE A 254 5.97 4.99 16.25
N ILE A 255 6.15 6.29 16.02
CA ILE A 255 7.15 6.82 15.11
C ILE A 255 8.28 7.46 15.91
N GLU A 256 9.48 7.47 15.33
CA GLU A 256 10.67 8.10 15.90
C GLU A 256 11.08 9.29 15.05
N PHE A 257 11.55 10.35 15.70
CA PHE A 257 12.03 11.53 14.98
C PHE A 257 12.99 12.39 15.80
N THR A 258 13.74 13.21 15.08
CA THR A 258 14.44 14.39 15.60
C THR A 258 14.04 15.57 14.73
N VAL A 259 13.43 16.57 15.35
CA VAL A 259 12.99 17.79 14.69
C VAL A 259 13.95 18.91 15.08
N GLY A 260 14.78 19.32 14.13
CA GLY A 260 15.64 20.50 14.29
C GLY A 260 14.88 21.78 13.97
N ASN A 261 15.56 22.93 14.10
CA ASN A 261 14.95 24.24 13.81
C ASN A 261 14.43 24.39 12.38
N ASN A 262 14.95 23.62 11.42
CA ASN A 262 14.52 23.68 10.01
C ASN A 262 14.70 22.34 9.27
N VAL A 263 14.69 21.22 9.99
CA VAL A 263 14.88 19.89 9.40
C VAL A 263 14.02 18.88 10.17
N PHE A 264 13.31 18.05 9.42
CA PHE A 264 12.68 16.86 9.95
C PHE A 264 13.56 15.65 9.66
N ASN A 265 13.73 14.78 10.65
CA ASN A 265 14.34 13.46 10.50
C ASN A 265 13.44 12.47 11.21
N GLY A 266 12.90 11.46 10.54
CA GLY A 266 12.04 10.51 11.22
C GLY A 266 11.71 9.28 10.41
N ASN A 267 11.16 8.28 11.09
CA ASN A 267 10.83 6.98 10.52
C ASN A 267 9.66 6.33 11.28
N THR A 268 8.93 5.45 10.59
CA THR A 268 8.22 4.35 11.26
C THR A 268 9.25 3.29 11.67
N THR A 269 8.93 2.38 12.59
CA THR A 269 9.89 1.33 12.98
C THR A 269 9.25 0.01 13.36
N ARG A 270 9.88 -1.09 12.93
CA ARG A 270 9.55 -2.47 13.32
C ARG A 270 10.73 -3.15 13.99
N VAL A 271 11.77 -2.38 14.37
CA VAL A 271 12.96 -2.88 15.07
C VAL A 271 12.60 -3.66 16.33
N ASP A 272 11.62 -3.18 17.09
CA ASP A 272 11.15 -3.86 18.30
C ASP A 272 9.98 -4.81 18.01
N ALA A 273 8.98 -4.33 17.28
CA ALA A 273 7.75 -5.06 16.98
C ALA A 273 6.81 -4.27 16.06
N PHE A 274 5.95 -4.97 15.33
CA PHE A 274 4.75 -4.41 14.71
C PHE A 274 3.57 -4.43 15.68
N GLY A 275 3.02 -3.26 15.99
CA GLY A 275 1.86 -3.08 16.86
C GLY A 275 0.65 -2.54 16.11
N LEU A 276 0.77 -1.44 15.38
CA LEU A 276 -0.28 -0.82 14.57
C LEU A 276 0.24 -0.56 13.17
N LYS A 277 -0.64 -0.43 12.18
CA LYS A 277 -0.24 -0.02 10.83
C LYS A 277 0.04 1.48 10.86
N LEU A 278 1.25 1.89 10.50
CA LEU A 278 1.70 3.27 10.48
C LEU A 278 2.29 3.62 9.11
N ALA A 279 1.91 4.78 8.59
CA ALA A 279 2.57 5.40 7.45
C ALA A 279 2.71 6.90 7.70
N MET A 280 3.73 7.49 7.09
CA MET A 280 4.03 8.91 7.17
C MET A 280 4.17 9.51 5.78
N ARG A 281 3.72 10.76 5.61
CA ARG A 281 3.99 11.59 4.43
C ARG A 281 4.55 12.94 4.87
N LEU A 282 5.78 13.23 4.49
CA LEU A 282 6.43 14.52 4.77
C LEU A 282 6.35 15.40 3.53
N HIS A 283 5.84 16.61 3.70
CA HIS A 283 5.92 17.65 2.69
C HIS A 283 6.62 18.89 3.22
N THR A 284 7.39 19.53 2.35
CA THR A 284 8.25 20.68 2.68
C THR A 284 7.91 21.87 1.80
N LYS A 285 8.37 23.05 2.24
CA LYS A 285 8.09 24.32 1.55
C LYS A 285 8.75 24.44 0.17
N ASP A 286 9.78 23.64 -0.10
CA ASP A 286 10.47 23.56 -1.39
C ASP A 286 9.91 22.46 -2.32
N GLY A 287 8.80 21.82 -1.94
CA GLY A 287 8.07 20.87 -2.77
C GLY A 287 8.58 19.43 -2.70
N TYR A 288 9.47 19.11 -1.76
CA TYR A 288 9.76 17.72 -1.43
C TYR A 288 8.53 17.08 -0.79
N ASP A 289 8.17 15.90 -1.27
CA ASP A 289 7.01 15.12 -0.83
C ASP A 289 7.38 13.62 -0.86
N ALA A 290 7.42 12.99 0.31
CA ALA A 290 7.85 11.60 0.44
C ALA A 290 7.00 10.80 1.44
N GLU A 291 6.74 9.55 1.09
CA GLU A 291 5.88 8.63 1.83
C GLU A 291 6.62 7.36 2.24
N VAL A 292 6.42 6.92 3.48
CA VAL A 292 7.03 5.70 4.05
C VAL A 292 6.09 5.00 5.03
N GLY A 293 6.34 3.72 5.32
CA GLY A 293 5.56 2.90 6.24
C GLY A 293 4.82 1.76 5.54
N GLU A 294 3.78 1.21 6.17
CA GLU A 294 3.01 0.11 5.58
C GLU A 294 2.35 0.50 4.25
N ASN A 295 2.35 -0.44 3.30
CA ASN A 295 1.84 -0.21 1.96
C ASN A 295 0.30 -0.18 1.87
N ARG A 296 -0.20 0.21 0.70
CA ARG A 296 -1.63 0.24 0.37
C ARG A 296 -2.38 -1.06 0.71
N GLN A 297 -1.78 -2.21 0.40
CA GLN A 297 -2.38 -3.52 0.69
C GLN A 297 -2.60 -3.69 2.19
N THR A 298 -1.56 -3.38 2.97
CA THR A 298 -1.58 -3.57 4.42
C THR A 298 -2.60 -2.65 5.08
N PHE A 299 -2.76 -1.41 4.60
CA PHE A 299 -3.81 -0.50 5.07
C PHE A 299 -5.23 -0.89 4.63
N ALA A 300 -5.39 -1.63 3.52
CA ALA A 300 -6.70 -2.03 3.01
C ALA A 300 -7.30 -3.27 3.69
N GLU A 301 -6.48 -4.12 4.30
CA GLU A 301 -6.91 -5.32 5.02
C GLU A 301 -7.14 -5.04 6.52
N ASP A 302 -7.81 -5.95 7.24
CA ASP A 302 -7.81 -5.93 8.72
C ASP A 302 -6.45 -6.40 9.27
N ARG A 303 -6.06 -5.91 10.44
CA ARG A 303 -4.79 -6.24 11.11
C ARG A 303 -4.60 -7.73 11.32
N ALA A 304 -5.67 -8.48 11.60
CA ALA A 304 -5.60 -9.93 11.74
C ALA A 304 -5.14 -10.60 10.43
N THR A 305 -5.52 -10.07 9.27
CA THR A 305 -5.02 -10.53 7.97
C THR A 305 -3.53 -10.29 7.84
N THR A 306 -3.01 -9.15 8.32
CA THR A 306 -1.56 -8.88 8.33
C THR A 306 -0.80 -9.90 9.20
N PHE A 307 -1.34 -10.26 10.36
CA PHE A 307 -0.77 -11.32 11.23
C PHE A 307 -0.76 -12.69 10.53
N GLN A 308 -1.82 -13.01 9.80
CA GLN A 308 -1.91 -14.25 9.05
C GLN A 308 -0.90 -14.27 7.90
N ARG A 309 -0.82 -13.20 7.09
CA ARG A 309 0.18 -13.08 6.02
C ARG A 309 1.61 -13.18 6.54
N PHE A 310 1.91 -12.60 7.70
CA PHE A 310 3.20 -12.78 8.35
C PHE A 310 3.46 -14.26 8.63
N THR A 311 2.51 -14.94 9.28
CA THR A 311 2.62 -16.35 9.64
C THR A 311 2.79 -17.25 8.41
N ASP A 312 2.11 -16.93 7.30
CA ASP A 312 2.17 -17.70 6.05
C ASP A 312 3.47 -17.47 5.28
N ALA A 313 4.03 -16.25 5.35
CA ALA A 313 5.19 -15.86 4.55
C ALA A 313 6.53 -16.27 5.18
N VAL A 314 6.63 -16.33 6.50
CA VAL A 314 7.92 -16.57 7.19
C VAL A 314 8.19 -18.06 7.45
N PRO A 315 9.47 -18.49 7.48
CA PRO A 315 9.83 -19.85 7.89
C PRO A 315 9.35 -20.19 9.32
N ASP A 316 9.25 -21.49 9.61
CA ASP A 316 8.67 -22.00 10.87
C ASP A 316 9.29 -21.39 12.14
N GLN A 317 10.60 -21.11 12.12
CA GLN A 317 11.32 -20.49 13.23
C GLN A 317 10.75 -19.11 13.63
N PHE A 318 10.20 -18.36 12.67
CA PHE A 318 9.71 -17.00 12.87
C PHE A 318 8.21 -16.94 13.18
N LYS A 319 7.44 -18.03 12.97
CA LYS A 319 5.98 -18.03 13.20
C LYS A 319 5.61 -17.78 14.67
N VAL A 320 6.51 -18.07 15.61
CA VAL A 320 6.33 -17.80 17.04
C VAL A 320 6.20 -16.30 17.34
N LEU A 321 6.81 -15.44 16.50
CA LEU A 321 6.85 -14.00 16.71
C LEU A 321 5.48 -13.32 16.67
N ALA A 322 4.53 -13.88 15.91
CA ALA A 322 3.14 -13.43 15.85
C ALA A 322 2.27 -14.01 16.98
N ARG A 323 2.81 -14.90 17.83
CA ARG A 323 2.08 -15.63 18.88
C ARG A 323 2.50 -15.18 20.28
N THR A 324 3.78 -14.92 20.51
CA THR A 324 4.35 -14.61 21.83
C THR A 324 3.65 -13.46 22.55
N GLN A 325 3.24 -12.43 21.80
CA GLN A 325 2.47 -11.30 22.33
C GLN A 325 1.13 -11.12 21.62
N ALA A 326 0.56 -12.20 21.08
CA ALA A 326 -0.76 -12.15 20.46
C ALA A 326 -1.85 -11.78 21.48
N PRO A 327 -2.91 -11.06 21.05
CA PRO A 327 -3.11 -10.48 19.72
C PRO A 327 -2.41 -9.13 19.51
N TYR A 328 -1.62 -8.66 20.47
CA TYR A 328 -1.18 -7.27 20.56
C TYR A 328 -0.03 -6.91 19.65
N ARG A 329 0.96 -7.78 19.43
CA ARG A 329 2.15 -7.46 18.63
C ARG A 329 2.73 -8.67 17.89
N ILE A 330 3.39 -8.40 16.75
CA ILE A 330 4.40 -9.29 16.16
C ILE A 330 5.76 -8.77 16.60
N ILE A 331 6.49 -9.52 17.42
CA ILE A 331 7.76 -9.05 18.00
C ILE A 331 8.96 -9.34 17.12
N ALA A 332 9.99 -8.49 17.18
CA ALA A 332 11.24 -8.75 16.47
C ALA A 332 11.93 -10.00 17.00
N PRO A 333 12.66 -10.75 16.15
CA PRO A 333 13.27 -12.03 16.53
C PRO A 333 14.22 -11.92 17.72
N GLY A 334 15.02 -10.86 17.78
CA GLY A 334 15.95 -10.61 18.89
C GLY A 334 15.27 -10.44 20.24
N SER A 335 13.97 -10.13 20.28
CA SER A 335 13.17 -9.98 21.50
C SER A 335 12.47 -11.27 21.93
N ASP A 336 12.40 -12.29 21.07
CA ASP A 336 11.76 -13.55 21.39
C ASP A 336 12.72 -14.53 22.09
N PRO A 337 12.31 -15.21 23.18
CA PRO A 337 13.16 -16.17 23.88
C PRO A 337 13.70 -17.31 22.99
N SER A 338 13.00 -17.67 21.92
CA SER A 338 13.43 -18.77 21.04
C SER A 338 14.74 -18.46 20.29
N PHE A 339 15.04 -17.19 19.99
CA PHE A 339 16.28 -16.79 19.29
C PHE A 339 17.39 -16.33 20.23
N ARG A 340 17.14 -16.30 21.55
CA ARG A 340 18.11 -15.96 22.60
C ARG A 340 18.83 -17.21 23.11
N ALA A 341 19.89 -17.02 23.89
CA ALA A 341 20.68 -18.11 24.46
C ALA A 341 19.78 -19.13 25.20
N GLY A 342 19.93 -20.41 24.86
CA GLY A 342 19.11 -21.51 25.38
C GLY A 342 17.78 -21.73 24.65
N GLY A 343 17.38 -20.83 23.75
CA GLY A 343 16.21 -20.98 22.89
C GLY A 343 16.42 -21.97 21.74
N ALA A 344 15.32 -22.49 21.19
CA ALA A 344 15.34 -23.47 20.12
C ALA A 344 16.05 -22.99 18.83
N ASN A 345 16.04 -21.67 18.58
CA ASN A 345 16.63 -21.01 17.42
C ASN A 345 17.90 -20.19 17.79
N ALA A 346 18.49 -20.40 18.99
CA ALA A 346 19.64 -19.64 19.47
C ALA A 346 20.86 -19.67 18.53
N ASN A 347 20.97 -20.72 17.71
CA ASN A 347 22.08 -20.93 16.77
C ASN A 347 21.70 -20.68 15.30
N TYR A 348 20.55 -20.04 15.03
CA TYR A 348 20.00 -19.86 13.67
C TYR A 348 21.01 -19.22 12.69
N PHE A 349 21.81 -18.24 13.14
CA PHE A 349 22.83 -17.60 12.31
C PHE A 349 24.25 -18.13 12.51
N THR A 350 24.51 -18.94 13.54
CA THR A 350 25.88 -19.23 14.03
C THR A 350 26.81 -19.73 12.93
N ALA A 351 26.40 -20.75 12.17
CA ALA A 351 27.25 -21.31 11.11
C ALA A 351 27.50 -20.31 9.97
N TYR A 352 26.50 -19.50 9.62
CA TYR A 352 26.61 -18.49 8.56
C TYR A 352 27.50 -17.31 8.98
N ALA A 353 27.37 -16.83 10.21
CA ALA A 353 28.23 -15.77 10.73
C ALA A 353 29.70 -16.25 10.80
N GLN A 354 29.93 -17.48 11.25
CA GLN A 354 31.27 -18.06 11.33
C GLN A 354 31.94 -18.22 9.96
N SER A 355 31.18 -18.48 8.89
CA SER A 355 31.74 -18.63 7.54
C SER A 355 32.36 -17.34 7.00
N VAL A 356 31.96 -16.17 7.53
CA VAL A 356 32.50 -14.85 7.22
C VAL A 356 33.36 -14.28 8.36
N GLY A 357 33.78 -15.13 9.30
CA GLY A 357 34.69 -14.75 10.39
C GLY A 357 34.02 -13.97 11.53
N VAL A 358 32.69 -13.97 11.62
CA VAL A 358 31.95 -13.30 12.69
C VAL A 358 31.53 -14.30 13.77
N ASN A 359 31.89 -14.01 15.02
CA ASN A 359 31.44 -14.77 16.19
C ASN A 359 30.47 -13.92 17.02
N ALA A 360 29.19 -13.97 16.66
CA ALA A 360 28.12 -13.24 17.34
C ALA A 360 26.94 -14.18 17.65
N ALA A 361 26.22 -13.92 18.74
CA ALA A 361 24.99 -14.64 19.03
C ALA A 361 23.92 -14.29 17.99
N THR A 362 23.01 -15.24 17.70
CA THR A 362 21.88 -15.01 16.78
C THR A 362 21.06 -13.79 17.17
N SER A 363 20.78 -13.59 18.47
CA SER A 363 20.06 -12.41 18.97
C SER A 363 20.81 -11.11 18.71
N ASP A 364 22.14 -11.12 18.78
CA ASP A 364 22.97 -9.93 18.54
C ASP A 364 23.05 -9.61 17.05
N ILE A 365 22.95 -10.61 16.18
CA ILE A 365 22.83 -10.40 14.73
C ILE A 365 21.49 -9.73 14.42
N PHE A 366 20.37 -10.25 14.94
CA PHE A 366 19.07 -9.61 14.73
C PHE A 366 19.00 -8.17 15.27
N GLY A 367 19.60 -7.94 16.44
CA GLY A 367 19.58 -6.64 17.12
C GLY A 367 20.78 -5.75 16.83
N CYS A 368 21.66 -6.11 15.90
CA CYS A 368 22.92 -5.42 15.62
C CYS A 368 23.69 -4.99 16.89
N ALA A 369 23.78 -5.89 17.86
CA ALA A 369 24.29 -5.61 19.20
C ALA A 369 25.70 -6.16 19.40
N ALA A 370 26.25 -5.94 20.59
CA ALA A 370 27.57 -6.43 21.00
C ALA A 370 28.66 -6.08 19.97
N SER A 371 29.37 -7.07 19.43
CA SER A 371 30.45 -6.86 18.45
C SER A 371 29.96 -6.26 17.12
N LEU A 372 28.65 -6.26 16.85
CA LEU A 372 28.07 -5.70 15.63
C LEU A 372 27.57 -4.25 15.79
N ALA A 373 27.50 -3.72 17.01
CA ALA A 373 27.02 -2.35 17.28
C ALA A 373 27.91 -1.25 16.69
N GLY A 374 29.17 -1.57 16.33
CA GLY A 374 30.08 -0.66 15.64
C GLY A 374 30.28 -0.98 14.16
N ASN A 375 29.55 -1.95 13.61
CA ASN A 375 29.75 -2.45 12.26
C ASN A 375 28.42 -2.61 11.51
N PRO A 376 27.81 -1.48 11.08
CA PRO A 376 26.48 -1.47 10.48
C PRO A 376 26.42 -2.29 9.18
N ASP A 377 27.43 -2.16 8.33
CA ASP A 377 27.50 -2.90 7.05
C ASP A 377 27.50 -4.41 7.27
N MET A 378 28.33 -4.92 8.20
CA MET A 378 28.36 -6.36 8.49
C MET A 378 27.05 -6.83 9.14
N CYS A 379 26.46 -6.06 10.05
CA CYS A 379 25.18 -6.45 10.63
C CYS A 379 24.07 -6.55 9.57
N ALA A 380 23.97 -5.54 8.70
CA ALA A 380 23.01 -5.52 7.60
C ALA A 380 23.27 -6.69 6.64
N ALA A 381 24.53 -6.95 6.29
CA ALA A 381 24.91 -8.04 5.41
C ALA A 381 24.59 -9.43 5.99
N LEU A 382 24.71 -9.61 7.31
CA LEU A 382 24.29 -10.85 7.98
C LEU A 382 22.77 -11.01 7.98
N ASN A 383 22.01 -9.97 8.38
CA ASN A 383 20.55 -10.00 8.38
C ASN A 383 19.96 -10.28 6.98
N ARG A 384 20.56 -9.71 5.94
CA ARG A 384 20.12 -9.83 4.54
C ARG A 384 20.67 -11.05 3.81
N HIS A 385 21.51 -11.86 4.45
CA HIS A 385 22.21 -13.01 3.85
C HIS A 385 23.06 -12.63 2.62
N VAL A 386 23.83 -11.55 2.73
CA VAL A 386 24.76 -11.11 1.67
C VAL A 386 26.21 -11.01 2.12
N ALA A 387 26.52 -11.25 3.39
CA ALA A 387 27.88 -11.19 3.93
C ALA A 387 28.92 -12.06 3.19
N THR A 388 28.51 -13.12 2.51
CA THR A 388 29.39 -13.96 1.67
C THR A 388 29.57 -13.45 0.23
N LEU A 389 28.73 -12.50 -0.20
CA LEU A 389 28.80 -11.89 -1.52
C LEU A 389 29.90 -10.82 -1.58
N PRO A 390 30.40 -10.48 -2.78
CA PRO A 390 31.26 -9.32 -2.97
C PRO A 390 30.62 -8.04 -2.42
N ALA A 391 31.42 -7.13 -1.85
CA ALA A 391 30.94 -5.90 -1.22
C ALA A 391 30.01 -5.07 -2.14
N SER A 392 30.28 -5.03 -3.45
CA SER A 392 29.44 -4.33 -4.43
C SER A 392 28.02 -4.90 -4.56
N GLN A 393 27.80 -6.14 -4.14
CA GLN A 393 26.50 -6.82 -4.16
C GLN A 393 25.80 -6.77 -2.78
N GLN A 394 26.52 -6.44 -1.71
CA GLN A 394 25.94 -6.37 -0.35
C GLN A 394 25.01 -5.16 -0.16
N SER A 395 25.10 -4.17 -1.05
CA SER A 395 24.21 -3.01 -1.07
C SER A 395 23.12 -3.10 -2.16
N ASP A 396 23.04 -4.20 -2.91
CA ASP A 396 22.03 -4.40 -3.97
C ASP A 396 20.79 -5.09 -3.37
N PRO A 397 19.63 -4.39 -3.26
CA PRO A 397 18.41 -4.98 -2.71
C PRO A 397 17.91 -6.21 -3.47
N ALA A 398 18.29 -6.37 -4.74
CA ALA A 398 17.94 -7.55 -5.52
C ALA A 398 18.61 -8.83 -5.00
N GLN A 399 19.67 -8.73 -4.18
CA GLN A 399 20.38 -9.87 -3.57
C GLN A 399 19.85 -10.23 -2.17
N PHE A 400 19.04 -9.38 -1.55
CA PHE A 400 18.68 -9.58 -0.15
C PHE A 400 17.72 -10.75 0.03
N TYR A 401 17.92 -11.49 1.13
CA TYR A 401 17.05 -12.56 1.61
C TYR A 401 16.83 -13.71 0.61
N LYS A 402 17.78 -13.95 -0.30
CA LYS A 402 17.69 -15.01 -1.33
C LYS A 402 17.96 -16.42 -0.80
N ALA A 403 18.57 -16.55 0.37
CA ALA A 403 18.85 -17.83 1.01
C ALA A 403 18.78 -17.70 2.54
N ALA A 404 18.64 -18.85 3.21
CA ALA A 404 18.65 -18.94 4.66
C ALA A 404 20.07 -19.30 5.17
N PRO A 405 20.44 -18.89 6.39
CA PRO A 405 19.63 -18.10 7.34
C PRO A 405 19.60 -16.62 6.95
N ALA A 406 18.41 -16.00 7.04
CA ALA A 406 18.22 -14.55 6.88
C ALA A 406 17.15 -14.03 7.86
N ASN A 407 17.04 -12.71 8.01
CA ASN A 407 16.01 -12.07 8.83
C ASN A 407 14.69 -11.97 8.04
N TYR A 408 13.94 -13.07 8.01
CA TYR A 408 12.64 -13.13 7.31
C TYR A 408 11.55 -12.28 7.97
N TYR A 409 11.72 -11.88 9.23
CA TYR A 409 10.88 -10.86 9.86
C TYR A 409 11.07 -9.50 9.18
N ALA A 410 12.32 -9.03 9.02
CA ALA A 410 12.61 -7.78 8.32
C ALA A 410 12.16 -7.83 6.86
N LYS A 411 12.45 -8.94 6.16
CA LYS A 411 11.99 -9.16 4.78
C LYS A 411 10.48 -8.97 4.64
N PHE A 412 9.68 -9.51 5.57
CA PHE A 412 8.23 -9.34 5.53
C PHE A 412 7.82 -7.87 5.55
N TRP A 413 8.47 -7.03 6.36
CA TRP A 413 8.15 -5.61 6.42
C TRP A 413 8.55 -4.88 5.14
N HIS A 414 9.69 -5.18 4.52
CA HIS A 414 10.03 -4.63 3.19
C HIS A 414 9.04 -5.06 2.10
N ASP A 415 8.65 -6.34 2.07
CA ASP A 415 7.66 -6.84 1.10
C ASP A 415 6.31 -6.11 1.23
N ASN A 416 6.03 -5.54 2.41
CA ASN A 416 4.76 -4.93 2.79
C ASN A 416 4.83 -3.43 3.07
N ALA A 417 5.92 -2.77 2.69
CA ALA A 417 6.14 -1.34 2.89
C ALA A 417 6.05 -0.54 1.59
N ILE A 418 5.75 0.75 1.72
CA ILE A 418 5.84 1.73 0.64
C ILE A 418 7.28 1.75 0.13
N ASN A 419 7.44 1.59 -1.19
CA ASN A 419 8.71 1.52 -1.92
C ASN A 419 9.68 0.44 -1.41
N HIS A 420 9.16 -0.57 -0.72
CA HIS A 420 9.96 -1.59 -0.03
C HIS A 420 10.91 -1.03 1.05
N LEU A 421 10.62 0.15 1.59
CA LEU A 421 11.42 0.82 2.62
C LEU A 421 10.84 0.59 4.00
N ALA A 422 11.56 -0.14 4.85
CA ALA A 422 11.10 -0.50 6.19
C ALA A 422 12.28 -0.55 7.17
N TYR A 423 12.05 -0.09 8.40
CA TYR A 423 13.00 -0.27 9.50
C TYR A 423 12.73 -1.63 10.20
N GLY A 424 13.18 -2.73 9.59
CA GLY A 424 12.95 -4.09 10.08
C GLY A 424 13.97 -4.59 11.12
N PHE A 425 15.16 -3.98 11.17
CA PHE A 425 16.22 -4.21 12.16
C PHE A 425 17.09 -2.94 12.32
N PRO A 426 17.93 -2.78 13.36
CA PRO A 426 18.56 -1.51 13.71
C PRO A 426 19.46 -0.84 12.66
N TYR A 427 20.00 -1.59 11.68
CA TYR A 427 20.83 -1.04 10.60
C TYR A 427 20.21 -1.27 9.22
N ASP A 428 18.88 -1.22 9.13
CA ASP A 428 18.19 -1.32 7.83
C ASP A 428 18.41 -0.07 6.95
N ASP A 429 18.89 1.02 7.53
CA ASP A 429 19.28 2.25 6.83
C ASP A 429 20.52 2.07 5.94
N VAL A 430 21.34 1.04 6.19
CA VAL A 430 22.41 0.64 5.26
C VAL A 430 21.83 0.36 3.88
N ALA A 431 22.45 0.93 2.84
CA ALA A 431 21.96 0.94 1.46
C ALA A 431 20.56 1.60 1.28
N GLY A 432 20.16 2.46 2.22
CA GLY A 432 18.95 3.27 2.11
C GLY A 432 17.65 2.47 2.14
N GLN A 433 17.57 1.36 2.89
CA GLN A 433 16.38 0.50 2.89
C GLN A 433 15.41 0.74 4.05
N SER A 434 15.77 1.60 5.00
CA SER A 434 14.88 1.96 6.10
C SER A 434 13.73 2.86 5.65
N SER A 435 12.67 2.94 6.45
CA SER A 435 11.57 3.90 6.30
C SER A 435 11.93 5.31 6.80
N PHE A 436 13.21 5.69 6.76
CA PHE A 436 13.69 7.00 7.19
C PHE A 436 13.47 8.06 6.11
N ILE A 437 12.92 9.20 6.54
CA ILE A 437 12.77 10.40 5.72
C ILE A 437 13.46 11.58 6.42
N SER A 438 14.25 12.34 5.66
CA SER A 438 14.87 13.56 6.14
C SER A 438 14.86 14.63 5.07
N HIS A 439 14.39 15.82 5.44
CA HIS A 439 14.43 16.98 4.55
C HIS A 439 14.37 18.29 5.33
N ALA A 440 14.97 19.33 4.74
CA ALA A 440 14.90 20.69 5.25
C ALA A 440 13.53 21.34 4.96
N ASN A 441 13.26 22.47 5.60
CA ASN A 441 12.05 23.29 5.39
C ASN A 441 10.72 22.52 5.55
N PRO A 442 10.56 21.68 6.60
CA PRO A 442 9.32 20.92 6.75
C PRO A 442 8.13 21.87 6.86
N GLN A 443 7.01 21.46 6.25
CA GLN A 443 5.77 22.20 6.28
C GLN A 443 4.75 21.43 7.11
N TRP A 444 4.47 20.19 6.72
CA TRP A 444 3.57 19.31 7.43
C TRP A 444 4.04 17.85 7.34
N LEU A 445 3.62 17.08 8.34
CA LEU A 445 3.78 15.63 8.41
C LEU A 445 2.39 15.02 8.60
N LEU A 446 1.99 14.15 7.70
CA LEU A 446 0.81 13.30 7.91
C LEU A 446 1.25 12.00 8.56
N VAL A 447 0.52 11.54 9.57
CA VAL A 447 0.72 10.21 10.18
C VAL A 447 -0.58 9.43 10.15
N ALA A 448 -0.62 8.36 9.36
CA ALA A 448 -1.76 7.49 9.24
C ALA A 448 -1.70 6.36 10.27
N VAL A 449 -2.77 6.21 11.06
CA VAL A 449 -2.92 5.15 12.06
C VAL A 449 -3.99 4.17 11.58
N GLY A 450 -3.57 2.96 11.25
CA GLY A 450 -4.42 1.95 10.61
C GLY A 450 -4.79 0.76 11.49
N TRP A 451 -5.85 0.07 11.05
CA TRP A 451 -6.31 -1.20 11.58
C TRP A 451 -6.60 -2.17 10.45
#